data_AF-A0A4U1F7B9-F1
#
_entry.id   AF-A0A4U1F7B9-F1
#
_cell.length_a   1.000
_cell.length_b   1.000
_cell.length_c   1.000
_cell.angle_alpha   90.00
_cell.angle_beta   90.00
_cell.angle_gamma   90.00
#
_symmetry.space_group_name_H-M   'P 1'
#
loop_
_entity.id
_entity.type
_entity.pdbx_description
1 polymer ?
#
loop_
_entity_poly.entity_id
_entity_poly.type
_entity_poly.pdbx_seq_one_letter_code
_entity_poly.pdbx_strand_id
1 'polypeptide(L)'
;TCSKSDIQIKNGFFSESTFTYSLNKQTQYKCKLGYVTAGGNTSGLITCLQSGWSMQPVCIKSCDMPVFENARARSDGTWFKLNDSLDYECLDGHESRDGHTTGSIVCGENGWSGKPACYERECSIPQMENNLDANPKRDKYRFGDVLKFSCIQGLIMVGADSIQCYHFGWSPNLPTCKGQVKSCAPPPQLLSGEVKDTQREEYGHSEVVEYVCNPGFLMKGSHKIQCVDGHWTALPVCIGKVLKIVIFKEEKSTCGDIPELDHGYVNHSAPLYHHGDLVEFSCREAFTMIGPRSVTCIHGKWTQPPQCIATEELKKCKWLKIFASEGNPSDKKIEFDHNTSKSYKCRKSEYKHSICINGRWDPEATCKEEAQIQSCPPPPQIPNSRNMTTTVTYQDGEKISILCQENYLLEDEEELVCKDGRWQSIPRCI
;
A
#
# COMPACT_ATOMS: atom_id res chain seq x y z
N THR A 1 18.04 -41.75 -51.91
CA THR A 1 17.32 -41.97 -50.63
C THR A 1 18.30 -41.68 -49.51
N CYS A 2 17.83 -41.30 -48.33
CA CYS A 2 18.69 -41.08 -47.16
C CYS A 2 18.47 -42.20 -46.15
N SER A 3 19.53 -42.72 -45.53
CA SER A 3 19.41 -43.69 -44.44
C SER A 3 19.49 -42.99 -43.08
N LYS A 4 18.76 -43.54 -42.11
CA LYS A 4 18.85 -43.15 -40.69
C LYS A 4 20.25 -43.40 -40.10
N SER A 5 20.96 -44.41 -40.62
CA SER A 5 22.34 -44.74 -40.19
C SER A 5 23.37 -43.69 -40.56
N ASP A 6 23.09 -42.89 -41.59
CA ASP A 6 24.05 -41.95 -42.17
C ASP A 6 24.15 -40.65 -41.37
N ILE A 7 23.34 -40.53 -40.31
CA ILE A 7 23.27 -39.33 -39.49
C ILE A 7 23.16 -39.67 -38.01
N GLN A 8 24.08 -39.12 -37.22
CA GLN A 8 24.09 -39.30 -35.77
C GLN A 8 23.53 -38.07 -35.07
N ILE A 9 22.38 -38.20 -34.41
CA ILE A 9 21.79 -37.12 -33.61
C ILE A 9 22.32 -37.20 -32.18
N LYS A 10 23.38 -36.46 -31.87
CA LYS A 10 23.91 -36.39 -30.50
C LYS A 10 22.83 -35.83 -29.57
N ASN A 11 22.50 -36.56 -28.50
CA ASN A 11 21.44 -36.20 -27.54
C ASN A 11 20.04 -36.02 -28.15
N GLY A 12 19.74 -36.70 -29.26
CA GLY A 12 18.40 -36.76 -29.83
C GLY A 12 18.14 -38.06 -30.57
N PHE A 13 16.98 -38.15 -31.22
CA PHE A 13 16.51 -39.32 -31.95
C PHE A 13 15.45 -38.94 -32.99
N PHE A 14 15.27 -39.75 -34.03
CA PHE A 14 14.15 -39.59 -34.95
C PHE A 14 12.83 -40.01 -34.29
N SER A 15 11.78 -39.22 -34.47
CA SER A 15 10.44 -39.51 -33.91
C SER A 15 9.80 -40.74 -34.54
N GLU A 16 10.16 -41.02 -35.80
CA GLU A 16 9.62 -42.12 -36.59
C GLU A 16 10.56 -43.34 -36.59
N SER A 17 9.98 -44.54 -36.77
CA SER A 17 10.70 -45.82 -36.84
C SER A 17 11.21 -46.16 -38.25
N THR A 18 10.96 -45.30 -39.24
CA THR A 18 11.40 -45.44 -40.63
C THR A 18 12.93 -45.40 -40.75
N PHE A 19 13.47 -46.36 -41.51
CA PHE A 19 14.92 -46.55 -41.66
C PHE A 19 15.49 -45.85 -42.90
N THR A 20 14.72 -45.80 -44.00
CA THR A 20 15.09 -45.15 -45.26
C THR A 20 14.03 -44.12 -45.66
N TYR A 21 14.49 -42.99 -46.20
CA TYR A 21 13.66 -41.85 -46.56
C TYR A 21 13.81 -41.53 -48.05
N SER A 22 12.66 -41.41 -48.74
CA SER A 22 12.60 -40.98 -50.13
C SER A 22 13.10 -39.54 -50.29
N LEU A 23 13.57 -39.21 -51.50
CA LEU A 23 13.97 -37.84 -51.84
C LEU A 23 12.82 -36.86 -51.55
N ASN A 24 13.14 -35.68 -51.02
CA ASN A 24 12.21 -34.63 -50.56
C ASN A 24 11.29 -35.01 -49.39
N LYS A 25 11.45 -36.20 -48.78
CA LYS A 25 10.72 -36.55 -47.57
C LYS A 25 11.25 -35.74 -46.39
N GLN A 26 10.36 -35.02 -45.72
CA GLN A 26 10.61 -34.36 -44.44
C GLN A 26 10.24 -35.31 -43.29
N THR A 27 11.04 -35.30 -42.23
CA THR A 27 10.79 -36.06 -40.99
C THR A 27 11.20 -35.23 -39.77
N GLN A 28 10.71 -35.64 -38.59
CA GLN A 28 10.92 -34.93 -37.34
C GLN A 28 11.89 -35.68 -36.44
N TYR A 29 12.89 -34.97 -35.92
CA TYR A 29 13.73 -35.46 -34.83
C TYR A 29 13.36 -34.77 -33.51
N LYS A 30 13.54 -35.48 -32.41
CA LYS A 30 13.31 -35.01 -31.04
C LYS A 30 14.63 -35.00 -30.29
N CYS A 31 14.83 -33.97 -29.48
CA CYS A 31 15.92 -33.93 -28.53
C CYS A 31 15.53 -34.71 -27.26
N LYS A 32 16.54 -35.27 -26.58
CA LYS A 32 16.36 -35.91 -25.28
C LYS A 32 15.99 -34.85 -24.23
N LEU A 33 15.40 -35.27 -23.12
CA LEU A 33 15.05 -34.37 -22.00
C LEU A 33 16.29 -33.56 -21.55
N GLY A 34 16.12 -32.26 -21.35
CA GLY A 34 17.20 -31.33 -21.03
C GLY A 34 18.05 -30.91 -22.24
N TYR A 35 17.57 -31.17 -23.46
CA TYR A 35 18.17 -30.68 -24.69
C TYR A 35 17.12 -30.10 -25.64
N VAL A 36 17.48 -29.05 -26.37
CA VAL A 36 16.64 -28.37 -27.35
C VAL A 36 17.38 -28.15 -28.66
N THR A 37 16.65 -27.82 -29.72
CA THR A 37 17.21 -27.35 -30.99
C THR A 37 17.81 -25.95 -30.84
N ALA A 38 18.58 -25.49 -31.83
CA ALA A 38 19.13 -24.13 -31.83
C ALA A 38 18.07 -23.02 -31.68
N GLY A 39 16.81 -23.30 -32.06
CA GLY A 39 15.67 -22.40 -31.90
C GLY A 39 14.87 -22.57 -30.60
N GLY A 40 15.34 -23.38 -29.64
CA GLY A 40 14.68 -23.59 -28.35
C GLY A 40 13.55 -24.63 -28.34
N ASN A 41 13.27 -25.27 -29.48
CA ASN A 41 12.22 -26.29 -29.57
C ASN A 41 12.73 -27.67 -29.15
N THR A 42 11.87 -28.50 -28.55
CA THR A 42 12.17 -29.90 -28.18
C THR A 42 12.31 -30.83 -29.39
N SER A 43 11.94 -30.36 -30.59
CA SER A 43 12.01 -31.10 -31.84
C SER A 43 12.27 -30.18 -33.02
N GLY A 44 12.80 -30.75 -34.10
CA GLY A 44 13.07 -30.05 -35.35
C GLY A 44 12.74 -30.91 -36.56
N LEU A 45 12.69 -30.28 -37.73
CA LEU A 45 12.43 -30.94 -39.01
C LEU A 45 13.70 -31.03 -39.83
N ILE A 46 13.84 -32.13 -40.57
CA ILE A 46 14.95 -32.39 -41.47
C ILE A 46 14.43 -33.05 -42.76
N THR A 47 15.04 -32.72 -43.90
CA THR A 47 14.59 -33.18 -45.21
C THR A 47 15.69 -33.98 -45.90
N CYS A 48 15.32 -35.08 -46.56
CA CYS A 48 16.23 -35.84 -47.41
C CYS A 48 16.38 -35.14 -48.79
N LEU A 49 17.56 -34.61 -49.08
CA LEU A 49 17.93 -33.96 -50.34
C LEU A 49 18.74 -34.91 -51.24
N GLN A 50 19.01 -34.48 -52.46
CA GLN A 50 19.80 -35.26 -53.41
C GLN A 50 21.26 -35.40 -52.99
N SER A 51 21.77 -34.40 -52.25
CA SER A 51 23.11 -34.37 -51.63
C SER A 51 23.18 -35.04 -50.25
N GLY A 52 22.08 -35.64 -49.77
CA GLY A 52 21.98 -36.21 -48.42
C GLY A 52 21.01 -35.42 -47.53
N TRP A 53 21.18 -35.50 -46.22
CA TRP A 53 20.31 -34.81 -45.27
C TRP A 53 20.50 -33.28 -45.31
N SER A 54 19.41 -32.50 -45.18
CA SER A 54 19.41 -31.05 -45.37
C SER A 54 20.26 -30.26 -44.36
N MET A 55 20.45 -30.79 -43.16
CA MET A 55 21.29 -30.21 -42.11
C MET A 55 21.64 -31.28 -41.09
N GLN A 56 22.69 -31.08 -40.28
CA GLN A 56 22.99 -31.95 -39.14
C GLN A 56 22.13 -31.52 -37.93
N PRO A 57 21.26 -32.38 -37.37
CA PRO A 57 20.53 -32.08 -36.15
C PRO A 57 21.47 -31.84 -34.97
N VAL A 58 21.29 -30.71 -34.29
CA VAL A 58 22.03 -30.36 -33.08
C VAL A 58 21.04 -30.19 -31.93
N CYS A 59 21.22 -31.00 -30.89
CA CYS A 59 20.53 -30.86 -29.62
C CYS A 59 21.50 -30.26 -28.60
N ILE A 60 21.26 -29.01 -28.21
CA ILE A 60 22.05 -28.26 -27.24
C ILE A 60 21.49 -28.48 -25.83
N LYS A 61 22.37 -28.59 -24.84
CA LYS A 61 21.96 -28.72 -23.43
C LYS A 61 21.21 -27.45 -23.02
N SER A 62 20.08 -27.62 -22.36
CA SER A 62 19.25 -26.52 -21.87
C SER A 62 18.58 -26.86 -20.54
N CYS A 63 18.10 -25.80 -19.89
CA CYS A 63 17.23 -25.86 -18.74
C CYS A 63 15.93 -25.13 -19.08
N ASP A 64 14.79 -25.73 -18.76
CA ASP A 64 13.49 -25.06 -18.85
C ASP A 64 13.31 -24.11 -17.67
N MET A 65 12.35 -23.18 -17.78
CA MET A 65 11.96 -22.32 -16.66
C MET A 65 11.67 -23.17 -15.40
N PRO A 66 12.38 -22.94 -14.28
CA PRO A 66 12.17 -23.72 -13.07
C PRO A 66 10.84 -23.35 -12.41
N VAL A 67 10.40 -24.20 -11.49
CA VAL A 67 9.27 -23.88 -10.61
C VAL A 67 9.75 -22.99 -9.47
N PHE A 68 9.09 -21.85 -9.28
CA PHE A 68 9.38 -20.90 -8.21
C PHE A 68 8.49 -21.17 -7.00
N GLU A 69 9.06 -21.06 -5.81
CA GLU A 69 8.34 -21.20 -4.54
C GLU A 69 8.50 -19.89 -3.76
N ASN A 70 7.42 -19.13 -3.65
CA ASN A 70 7.40 -17.77 -3.10
C ASN A 70 8.43 -16.82 -3.73
N ALA A 71 8.66 -16.96 -5.04
CA ALA A 71 9.57 -16.13 -5.80
C ALA A 71 9.03 -15.84 -7.21
N ARG A 72 9.55 -14.80 -7.85
CA ARG A 72 9.30 -14.40 -9.23
C ARG A 72 10.62 -14.33 -10.00
N ALA A 73 10.58 -14.68 -11.28
CA ALA A 73 11.75 -14.57 -12.15
C ALA A 73 11.92 -13.15 -12.69
N ARG A 74 13.18 -12.74 -12.91
CA ARG A 74 13.53 -11.52 -13.66
C ARG A 74 13.85 -11.83 -15.12
N SER A 75 13.02 -12.66 -15.74
CA SER A 75 13.15 -13.01 -17.16
C SER A 75 11.83 -13.52 -17.71
N ASP A 76 11.53 -13.14 -18.95
CA ASP A 76 10.41 -13.68 -19.74
C ASP A 76 10.83 -14.93 -20.55
N GLY A 77 12.08 -15.38 -20.39
CA GLY A 77 12.61 -16.56 -21.06
C GLY A 77 11.91 -17.85 -20.60
N THR A 78 11.66 -18.76 -21.54
CA THR A 78 11.04 -20.06 -21.25
C THR A 78 12.07 -21.21 -21.18
N TRP A 79 13.27 -20.98 -21.70
CA TRP A 79 14.38 -21.92 -21.71
C TRP A 79 15.72 -21.17 -21.71
N PHE A 80 16.76 -21.84 -21.23
CA PHE A 80 18.08 -21.27 -20.96
C PHE A 80 19.16 -22.23 -21.43
N LYS A 81 20.20 -21.72 -22.09
CA LYS A 81 21.36 -22.49 -22.55
C LYS A 81 22.27 -22.82 -21.36
N LEU A 82 23.14 -23.80 -21.56
CA LEU A 82 24.19 -24.11 -20.61
C LEU A 82 25.02 -22.84 -20.27
N ASN A 83 25.25 -22.62 -18.98
CA ASN A 83 25.89 -21.45 -18.37
C ASN A 83 25.08 -20.14 -18.40
N ASP A 84 23.86 -20.13 -18.92
CA ASP A 84 22.96 -19.00 -18.73
C ASP A 84 22.57 -18.89 -17.25
N SER A 85 22.46 -17.66 -16.77
CA SER A 85 21.98 -17.34 -15.42
C SER A 85 20.54 -16.85 -15.47
N LEU A 86 19.77 -17.20 -14.44
CA LEU A 86 18.41 -16.75 -14.22
C LEU A 86 18.31 -16.13 -12.84
N ASP A 87 18.10 -14.82 -12.83
CA ASP A 87 17.88 -14.07 -11.62
C ASP A 87 16.42 -14.15 -11.19
N TYR A 88 16.21 -14.21 -9.88
CA TYR A 88 14.91 -14.25 -9.27
C TYR A 88 14.85 -13.39 -8.01
N GLU A 89 13.63 -13.11 -7.61
CA GLU A 89 13.29 -12.25 -6.51
C GLU A 89 12.22 -12.90 -5.65
N CYS A 90 12.43 -12.89 -4.34
CA CYS A 90 11.44 -13.40 -3.40
C CYS A 90 10.21 -12.50 -3.37
N LEU A 91 9.03 -13.12 -3.18
CA LEU A 91 7.81 -12.39 -2.87
C LEU A 91 7.96 -11.65 -1.52
N ASP A 92 7.15 -10.63 -1.32
CA ASP A 92 7.19 -9.86 -0.07
C ASP A 92 7.02 -10.76 1.16
N GLY A 93 7.82 -10.46 2.19
CA GLY A 93 7.88 -11.25 3.41
C GLY A 93 8.64 -12.58 3.29
N HIS A 94 9.28 -12.88 2.16
CA HIS A 94 10.08 -14.09 1.97
C HIS A 94 11.56 -13.81 1.69
N GLU A 95 12.43 -14.75 2.05
CA GLU A 95 13.87 -14.71 1.79
C GLU A 95 14.46 -16.08 1.43
N SER A 96 15.62 -16.07 0.79
CA SER A 96 16.40 -17.27 0.52
C SER A 96 17.01 -17.84 1.81
N ARG A 97 17.53 -19.07 1.75
CA ARG A 97 18.20 -19.70 2.91
C ARG A 97 19.40 -18.91 3.43
N ASP A 98 19.99 -18.09 2.57
CA ASP A 98 21.14 -17.25 2.89
C ASP A 98 20.72 -15.84 3.39
N GLY A 99 19.42 -15.61 3.61
CA GLY A 99 18.87 -14.34 4.11
C GLY A 99 18.73 -13.24 3.06
N HIS A 100 18.83 -13.57 1.77
CA HIS A 100 18.73 -12.59 0.67
C HIS A 100 17.32 -12.55 0.07
N THR A 101 16.86 -11.37 -0.35
CA THR A 101 15.58 -11.18 -1.05
C THR A 101 15.67 -11.45 -2.55
N THR A 102 16.88 -11.65 -3.06
CA THR A 102 17.18 -11.90 -4.47
C THR A 102 18.18 -13.04 -4.58
N GLY A 103 18.12 -13.80 -5.67
CA GLY A 103 19.09 -14.85 -5.94
C GLY A 103 19.31 -15.04 -7.44
N SER A 104 20.32 -15.85 -7.76
CA SER A 104 20.65 -16.23 -9.13
C SER A 104 20.94 -17.72 -9.19
N ILE A 105 20.41 -18.40 -10.20
CA ILE A 105 20.71 -19.80 -10.50
C ILE A 105 21.31 -19.90 -11.90
N VAL A 106 22.17 -20.90 -12.11
CA VAL A 106 22.88 -21.10 -13.38
C VAL A 106 22.47 -22.44 -13.98
N CYS A 107 22.21 -22.48 -15.27
CA CYS A 107 21.93 -23.72 -15.97
C CYS A 107 23.23 -24.53 -16.15
N GLY A 108 23.38 -25.61 -15.40
CA GLY A 108 24.54 -26.50 -15.44
C GLY A 108 24.29 -27.79 -16.24
N GLU A 109 25.31 -28.65 -16.29
CA GLU A 109 25.24 -29.91 -17.04
C GLU A 109 24.18 -30.88 -16.49
N ASN A 110 23.91 -30.80 -15.19
CA ASN A 110 22.91 -31.62 -14.49
C ASN A 110 21.57 -30.89 -14.27
N GLY A 111 21.37 -29.73 -14.92
CA GLY A 111 20.21 -28.86 -14.69
C GLY A 111 20.58 -27.60 -13.89
N TRP A 112 19.58 -26.94 -13.32
CA TRP A 112 19.79 -25.72 -12.53
C TRP A 112 20.69 -25.95 -11.31
N SER A 113 21.57 -24.99 -11.03
CA SER A 113 22.49 -25.02 -9.88
C SER A 113 21.79 -24.99 -8.53
N GLY A 114 20.52 -24.58 -8.48
CA GLY A 114 19.71 -24.53 -7.28
C GLY A 114 18.23 -24.43 -7.59
N LYS A 115 17.40 -24.57 -6.55
CA LYS A 115 15.95 -24.35 -6.60
C LYS A 115 15.66 -22.90 -6.16
N PRO A 116 14.95 -22.09 -6.96
CA PRO A 116 14.54 -20.74 -6.57
C PRO A 116 13.35 -20.81 -5.59
N ALA A 117 13.67 -21.09 -4.32
CA ALA A 117 12.70 -21.22 -3.25
C ALA A 117 13.01 -20.23 -2.12
N CYS A 118 12.01 -19.43 -1.76
CA CYS A 118 12.06 -18.49 -0.65
C CYS A 118 11.10 -18.91 0.46
N TYR A 119 11.47 -18.58 1.69
CA TYR A 119 10.80 -18.96 2.92
C TYR A 119 10.37 -17.72 3.68
N GLU A 120 9.30 -17.82 4.47
CA GLU A 120 8.79 -16.71 5.27
C GLU A 120 9.91 -16.15 6.19
N ARG A 121 10.10 -14.83 6.16
CA ARG A 121 11.12 -14.16 6.96
C ARG A 121 10.74 -14.17 8.44
N GLU A 122 11.74 -14.47 9.25
CA GLU A 122 11.65 -14.34 10.71
C GLU A 122 12.62 -13.24 11.19
N CYS A 123 12.09 -12.19 11.82
CA CYS A 123 12.91 -11.23 12.54
C CYS A 123 13.26 -11.80 13.93
N SER A 124 14.55 -11.81 14.28
CA SER A 124 15.01 -12.15 15.62
C SER A 124 14.81 -10.98 16.58
N ILE A 125 14.72 -11.24 17.89
CA ILE A 125 14.69 -10.16 18.88
C ILE A 125 15.95 -9.27 18.73
N PRO A 126 15.81 -7.95 18.57
CA PRO A 126 16.96 -7.07 18.38
C PRO A 126 17.81 -6.99 19.66
N GLN A 127 19.10 -6.64 19.51
CA GLN A 127 19.97 -6.37 20.65
C GLN A 127 19.52 -5.06 21.32
N MET A 128 19.17 -5.11 22.61
CA MET A 128 18.58 -3.99 23.35
C MET A 128 19.43 -3.64 24.57
N GLU A 129 19.38 -2.37 24.97
CA GLU A 129 19.97 -1.89 26.22
C GLU A 129 19.18 -2.41 27.44
N ASN A 130 19.84 -2.55 28.59
CA ASN A 130 19.21 -3.09 29.82
C ASN A 130 18.05 -2.25 30.36
N ASN A 131 18.00 -0.97 30.00
CA ASN A 131 16.99 0.01 30.40
C ASN A 131 15.83 0.12 29.41
N LEU A 132 15.80 -0.71 28.37
CA LEU A 132 14.76 -0.77 27.35
C LEU A 132 14.02 -2.11 27.44
N ASP A 133 12.72 -2.05 27.71
CA ASP A 133 11.83 -3.21 27.75
C ASP A 133 10.98 -3.29 26.48
N ALA A 134 10.61 -4.50 26.06
CA ALA A 134 9.94 -4.75 24.79
C ALA A 134 8.77 -5.73 24.94
N ASN A 135 7.65 -5.42 24.27
CA ASN A 135 6.41 -6.18 24.33
C ASN A 135 5.74 -6.27 22.94
N PRO A 136 5.34 -7.47 22.46
CA PRO A 136 5.45 -8.79 23.09
C PRO A 136 6.86 -9.38 22.98
N LYS A 137 7.38 -9.97 24.06
CA LYS A 137 8.69 -10.62 24.04
C LYS A 137 8.58 -12.05 23.51
N ARG A 138 9.14 -12.29 22.32
CA ARG A 138 9.23 -13.59 21.64
C ARG A 138 10.66 -13.83 21.16
N ASP A 139 11.05 -15.08 20.97
CA ASP A 139 12.37 -15.42 20.41
C ASP A 139 12.44 -15.11 18.91
N LYS A 140 11.30 -15.19 18.22
CA LYS A 140 11.15 -14.93 16.80
C LYS A 140 9.86 -14.18 16.50
N TYR A 141 9.91 -13.33 15.49
CA TYR A 141 8.81 -12.51 15.01
C TYR A 141 8.64 -12.71 13.51
N ARG A 142 7.41 -12.64 13.02
CA ARG A 142 7.10 -12.80 11.60
C ARG A 142 6.97 -11.46 10.92
N PHE A 143 6.99 -11.46 9.60
CA PHE A 143 6.68 -10.28 8.81
C PHE A 143 5.36 -9.62 9.27
N GLY A 144 5.39 -8.31 9.48
CA GLY A 144 4.28 -7.52 9.99
C GLY A 144 4.05 -7.57 11.49
N ASP A 145 4.83 -8.35 12.25
CA ASP A 145 4.81 -8.26 13.72
C ASP A 145 5.36 -6.91 14.18
N VAL A 146 4.74 -6.34 15.20
CA VAL A 146 5.11 -5.06 15.81
C VAL A 146 5.62 -5.29 17.22
N LEU A 147 6.79 -4.73 17.52
CA LEU A 147 7.40 -4.74 18.85
C LEU A 147 7.33 -3.33 19.43
N LYS A 148 6.67 -3.17 20.58
CA LYS A 148 6.55 -1.90 21.31
C LYS A 148 7.58 -1.84 22.42
N PHE A 149 8.12 -0.66 22.65
CA PHE A 149 9.14 -0.42 23.65
C PHE A 149 8.64 0.43 24.82
N SER A 150 9.31 0.29 25.96
CA SER A 150 9.12 1.15 27.12
C SER A 150 10.42 1.28 27.89
N CYS A 151 10.72 2.48 28.38
CA CYS A 151 11.89 2.73 29.20
C CYS A 151 11.64 2.36 30.67
N ILE A 152 12.62 1.69 31.28
CA ILE A 152 12.56 1.29 32.68
C ILE A 152 12.94 2.50 33.57
N GLN A 153 12.49 2.52 34.82
CA GLN A 153 12.89 3.51 35.85
C GLN A 153 12.49 4.96 35.55
N GLY A 154 11.46 5.19 34.72
CA GLY A 154 10.98 6.54 34.39
C GLY A 154 11.94 7.34 33.52
N LEU A 155 12.90 6.67 32.86
CA LEU A 155 13.71 7.28 31.81
C LEU A 155 12.85 7.71 30.63
N ILE A 156 13.33 8.69 29.88
CA ILE A 156 12.65 9.28 28.74
C ILE A 156 13.11 8.56 27.47
N MET A 157 12.15 8.12 26.67
CA MET A 157 12.41 7.43 25.41
C MET A 157 12.77 8.42 24.30
N VAL A 158 13.88 8.18 23.62
CA VAL A 158 14.37 8.96 22.48
C VAL A 158 14.40 8.07 21.25
N GLY A 159 13.46 8.28 20.34
CA GLY A 159 13.30 7.48 19.12
C GLY A 159 11.86 6.98 18.94
N ALA A 160 11.68 5.99 18.06
CA ALA A 160 10.38 5.39 17.79
C ALA A 160 9.94 4.48 18.95
N ASP A 161 8.69 4.61 19.38
CA ASP A 161 8.11 3.80 20.47
C ASP A 161 7.83 2.35 20.09
N SER A 162 7.93 2.05 18.79
CA SER A 162 7.61 0.77 18.22
C SER A 162 8.32 0.57 16.89
N ILE A 163 8.59 -0.69 16.57
CA ILE A 163 9.19 -1.12 15.31
C ILE A 163 8.38 -2.27 14.73
N GLN A 164 8.44 -2.42 13.41
CA GLN A 164 7.76 -3.48 12.68
C GLN A 164 8.76 -4.32 11.89
N CYS A 165 8.50 -5.62 11.80
CA CYS A 165 9.31 -6.55 11.02
C CYS A 165 8.91 -6.47 9.54
N TYR A 166 9.85 -6.07 8.68
CA TYR A 166 9.67 -5.95 7.24
C TYR A 166 10.54 -6.92 6.46
N HIS A 167 10.36 -6.97 5.14
CA HIS A 167 11.16 -7.78 4.21
C HIS A 167 12.62 -7.28 4.08
N PHE A 168 12.99 -6.21 4.77
CA PHE A 168 14.38 -5.73 4.95
C PHE A 168 14.82 -5.72 6.43
N GLY A 169 14.01 -6.28 7.34
CA GLY A 169 14.31 -6.39 8.77
C GLY A 169 13.48 -5.43 9.63
N TRP A 170 13.94 -5.19 10.86
CA TRP A 170 13.29 -4.26 11.77
C TRP A 170 13.42 -2.81 11.31
N SER A 171 12.30 -2.09 11.31
CA SER A 171 12.29 -0.64 11.02
C SER A 171 11.13 0.05 11.76
N PRO A 172 11.25 1.33 12.14
CA PRO A 172 12.47 2.15 12.14
C PRO A 172 13.53 1.64 13.13
N ASN A 173 14.60 2.41 13.35
CA ASN A 173 15.66 2.05 14.30
C ASN A 173 15.13 1.99 15.75
N LEU A 174 15.76 1.15 16.58
CA LEU A 174 15.41 1.02 17.99
C LEU A 174 15.54 2.35 18.74
N PRO A 175 14.66 2.64 19.71
CA PRO A 175 14.78 3.80 20.58
C PRO A 175 15.91 3.61 21.62
N THR A 176 16.29 4.72 22.24
CA THR A 176 17.22 4.77 23.38
C THR A 176 16.53 5.36 24.60
N CYS A 177 16.97 5.03 25.81
CA CYS A 177 16.41 5.57 27.05
C CYS A 177 17.41 6.51 27.74
N LYS A 178 17.03 7.77 27.92
CA LYS A 178 17.89 8.82 28.52
C LYS A 178 17.26 9.41 29.78
N GLY A 179 18.10 9.83 30.73
CA GLY A 179 17.64 10.49 31.97
C GLY A 179 17.26 11.95 31.78
N GLN A 180 17.85 12.62 30.79
CA GLN A 180 17.55 14.00 30.41
C GLN A 180 17.53 14.11 28.89
N VAL A 181 16.64 14.96 28.39
CA VAL A 181 16.47 15.24 26.96
C VAL A 181 16.46 16.74 26.75
N LYS A 182 16.86 17.17 25.56
CA LYS A 182 16.89 18.59 25.19
C LYS A 182 15.64 19.02 24.45
N SER A 183 15.24 20.27 24.66
CA SER A 183 14.26 20.97 23.85
C SER A 183 14.84 21.34 22.48
N CYS A 184 13.98 21.45 21.48
CA CYS A 184 14.33 21.92 20.15
C CYS A 184 14.11 23.43 20.02
N ALA A 185 14.93 24.04 19.15
CA ALA A 185 14.70 25.38 18.63
C ALA A 185 13.43 25.43 17.76
N PRO A 186 12.97 26.62 17.32
CA PRO A 186 11.82 26.73 16.43
C PRO A 186 11.98 25.83 15.19
N PRO A 187 10.89 25.22 14.69
CA PRO A 187 10.94 24.22 13.64
C PRO A 187 11.44 24.85 12.32
N PRO A 188 12.21 24.11 11.50
CA PRO A 188 12.81 24.67 10.28
C PRO A 188 11.78 25.13 9.26
N GLN A 189 12.14 26.06 8.39
CA GLN A 189 11.26 26.51 7.30
C GLN A 189 11.15 25.43 6.21
N LEU A 190 9.94 25.22 5.68
CA LEU A 190 9.67 24.27 4.60
C LEU A 190 9.63 24.99 3.25
N LEU A 191 10.45 24.55 2.29
CA LEU A 191 10.42 25.12 0.95
C LEU A 191 9.09 24.78 0.26
N SER A 192 8.40 25.81 -0.24
CA SER A 192 7.07 25.67 -0.89
C SER A 192 6.01 25.07 0.03
N GLY A 193 6.10 25.34 1.33
CA GLY A 193 5.09 25.01 2.32
C GLY A 193 5.19 25.91 3.54
N GLU A 194 4.31 25.69 4.50
CA GLU A 194 4.24 26.46 5.74
C GLU A 194 3.89 25.56 6.93
N VAL A 195 4.20 26.05 8.12
CA VAL A 195 3.81 25.41 9.38
C VAL A 195 2.35 25.78 9.69
N LYS A 196 1.56 24.80 10.12
CA LYS A 196 0.13 25.00 10.39
C LYS A 196 -0.13 25.76 11.70
N ASP A 197 0.71 25.54 12.70
CA ASP A 197 0.59 26.13 14.03
C ASP A 197 1.50 27.35 14.21
N THR A 198 1.17 28.20 15.19
CA THR A 198 2.03 29.33 15.59
C THR A 198 3.38 28.85 16.11
N GLN A 199 4.46 29.46 15.61
CA GLN A 199 5.82 29.12 16.04
C GLN A 199 6.10 29.62 17.46
N ARG A 200 6.61 28.72 18.31
CA ARG A 200 7.13 29.03 19.65
C ARG A 200 8.65 29.16 19.62
N GLU A 201 9.22 29.85 20.61
CA GLU A 201 10.68 29.99 20.72
C GLU A 201 11.37 28.68 21.13
N GLU A 202 10.67 27.79 21.83
CA GLU A 202 11.20 26.51 22.31
C GLU A 202 10.12 25.43 22.23
N TYR A 203 10.54 24.23 21.82
CA TYR A 203 9.68 23.04 21.75
C TYR A 203 10.23 21.91 22.60
N GLY A 204 9.40 21.39 23.49
CA GLY A 204 9.77 20.27 24.36
C GLY A 204 10.01 18.98 23.57
N HIS A 205 10.76 18.06 24.16
CA HIS A 205 10.89 16.72 23.59
C HIS A 205 9.52 16.05 23.42
N SER A 206 9.37 15.32 22.30
CA SER A 206 8.13 14.67 21.86
C SER A 206 7.02 15.61 21.39
N GLU A 207 7.22 16.93 21.40
CA GLU A 207 6.27 17.85 20.76
C GLU A 207 6.30 17.70 19.23
N VAL A 208 5.12 17.78 18.63
CA VAL A 208 4.88 17.55 17.20
C VAL A 208 4.41 18.83 16.55
N VAL A 209 4.86 19.07 15.33
CA VAL A 209 4.48 20.21 14.50
C VAL A 209 4.02 19.69 13.13
N GLU A 210 2.91 20.24 12.63
CA GLU A 210 2.33 19.87 11.35
C GLU A 210 2.68 20.90 10.26
N TYR A 211 3.05 20.41 9.08
CA TYR A 211 3.30 21.22 7.90
C TYR A 211 2.23 21.01 6.84
N VAL A 212 2.05 22.01 5.99
CA VAL A 212 1.22 21.96 4.80
C VAL A 212 2.02 22.47 3.60
N CYS A 213 1.84 21.85 2.43
CA CYS A 213 2.45 22.35 1.20
C CYS A 213 1.59 23.48 0.60
N ASN A 214 2.25 24.43 -0.06
CA ASN A 214 1.57 25.50 -0.77
C ASN A 214 0.67 24.93 -1.89
N PRO A 215 -0.38 25.66 -2.30
CA PRO A 215 -1.22 25.25 -3.42
C PRO A 215 -0.41 24.90 -4.67
N GLY A 216 -0.74 23.77 -5.31
CA GLY A 216 -0.04 23.27 -6.48
C GLY A 216 1.16 22.36 -6.19
N PHE A 217 1.50 22.13 -4.92
CA PHE A 217 2.53 21.17 -4.51
C PHE A 217 1.89 19.94 -3.86
N LEU A 218 2.57 18.80 -3.96
CA LEU A 218 2.24 17.54 -3.31
C LEU A 218 3.30 17.26 -2.24
N MET A 219 2.85 16.87 -1.04
CA MET A 219 3.74 16.51 0.04
C MET A 219 4.28 15.10 -0.14
N LYS A 220 5.59 14.95 -0.08
CA LYS A 220 6.30 13.67 0.03
C LYS A 220 6.95 13.60 1.41
N GLY A 221 6.79 12.49 2.11
CA GLY A 221 7.25 12.31 3.49
C GLY A 221 6.19 12.55 4.56
N SER A 222 6.62 12.60 5.82
CA SER A 222 5.77 12.78 6.99
C SER A 222 5.32 14.24 7.08
N HIS A 223 4.00 14.50 7.08
CA HIS A 223 3.46 15.85 7.27
C HIS A 223 3.61 16.38 8.70
N LYS A 224 3.97 15.49 9.64
CA LYS A 224 4.25 15.80 11.04
C LYS A 224 5.74 15.60 11.32
N ILE A 225 6.38 16.57 11.96
CA ILE A 225 7.74 16.41 12.51
C ILE A 225 7.69 16.44 14.04
N GLN A 226 8.60 15.75 14.70
CA GLN A 226 8.68 15.66 16.16
C GLN A 226 10.05 16.12 16.67
N CYS A 227 10.07 16.76 17.84
CA CYS A 227 11.31 17.10 18.52
C CYS A 227 11.88 15.88 19.26
N VAL A 228 13.05 15.40 18.82
CA VAL A 228 13.74 14.23 19.35
C VAL A 228 15.10 14.64 19.89
N ASP A 229 15.19 14.81 21.22
CA ASP A 229 16.42 15.17 21.95
C ASP A 229 17.19 16.34 21.32
N GLY A 230 16.52 17.49 21.20
CA GLY A 230 17.07 18.72 20.64
C GLY A 230 17.16 18.78 19.11
N HIS A 231 16.75 17.72 18.40
CA HIS A 231 16.76 17.68 16.94
C HIS A 231 15.37 17.36 16.39
N TRP A 232 14.95 18.08 15.35
CA TRP A 232 13.71 17.77 14.63
C TRP A 232 13.89 16.53 13.75
N THR A 233 12.85 15.71 13.66
CA THR A 233 12.77 14.62 12.67
C THR A 233 12.78 15.14 11.23
N ALA A 234 12.90 14.25 10.24
CA ALA A 234 13.03 14.64 8.84
C ALA A 234 11.86 15.50 8.36
N LEU A 235 12.18 16.60 7.66
CA LEU A 235 11.19 17.48 7.04
C LEU A 235 10.54 16.81 5.83
N PRO A 236 9.24 17.04 5.57
CA PRO A 236 8.64 16.67 4.30
C PRO A 236 9.24 17.47 3.13
N VAL A 237 8.94 17.03 1.92
CA VAL A 237 9.34 17.70 0.67
C VAL A 237 8.08 18.03 -0.13
N CYS A 238 7.90 19.30 -0.47
CA CYS A 238 6.84 19.73 -1.38
C CYS A 238 7.33 19.66 -2.82
N ILE A 239 6.78 18.73 -3.61
CA ILE A 239 7.09 18.60 -5.04
C ILE A 239 5.98 19.27 -5.83
N GLY A 240 6.32 20.14 -6.78
CA GLY A 240 5.33 20.74 -7.67
C GLY A 240 4.55 19.62 -8.37
N LYS A 241 3.22 19.72 -8.39
CA LYS A 241 2.40 18.82 -9.20
C LYS A 241 2.78 19.07 -10.65
N VAL A 242 3.68 18.25 -11.20
CA VAL A 242 3.78 18.11 -12.65
C VAL A 242 2.44 17.52 -13.04
N LEU A 243 1.54 18.37 -13.52
CA LEU A 243 0.41 17.92 -14.29
C LEU A 243 1.03 17.00 -15.33
N LYS A 244 0.87 15.68 -15.19
CA LYS A 244 0.87 14.81 -16.35
C LYS A 244 -0.20 15.44 -17.21
N ILE A 245 0.22 16.26 -18.17
CA ILE A 245 -0.60 16.64 -19.30
C ILE A 245 -0.76 15.34 -20.07
N VAL A 246 -1.59 14.46 -19.53
CA VAL A 246 -2.33 13.57 -20.38
C VAL A 246 -3.16 14.56 -21.16
N ILE A 247 -2.84 14.69 -22.44
CA ILE A 247 -3.72 15.32 -23.40
C ILE A 247 -4.93 14.37 -23.50
N PHE A 248 -5.72 14.26 -22.43
CA PHE A 248 -7.12 13.98 -22.57
C PHE A 248 -7.60 15.18 -23.37
N LYS A 249 -8.11 14.93 -24.58
CA LYS A 249 -9.09 15.86 -25.14
C LYS A 249 -10.09 16.09 -24.01
N GLU A 250 -10.09 17.30 -23.43
CA GLU A 250 -11.18 17.76 -22.59
C GLU A 250 -12.43 17.75 -23.46
N GLU A 251 -13.12 16.62 -23.53
CA GLU A 251 -14.54 16.68 -23.68
C GLU A 251 -15.02 17.32 -22.39
N LYS A 252 -15.39 18.61 -22.47
CA LYS A 252 -16.02 19.36 -21.40
C LYS A 252 -17.16 18.52 -20.85
N SER A 253 -16.91 17.78 -19.77
CA SER A 253 -17.93 16.94 -19.13
C SER A 253 -18.81 17.86 -18.30
N THR A 254 -19.77 18.47 -18.99
CA THR A 254 -20.84 19.21 -18.32
C THR A 254 -21.77 18.21 -17.67
N CYS A 255 -22.20 18.47 -16.44
CA CYS A 255 -23.31 17.70 -15.87
C CYS A 255 -24.59 18.00 -16.66
N GLY A 256 -25.44 16.97 -16.80
CA GLY A 256 -26.78 17.14 -17.34
C GLY A 256 -27.68 17.93 -16.39
N ASP A 257 -28.99 17.86 -16.63
CA ASP A 257 -29.97 18.55 -15.81
C ASP A 257 -29.83 18.23 -14.31
N ILE A 258 -30.16 19.21 -13.47
CA ILE A 258 -30.10 19.07 -12.01
C ILE A 258 -31.04 17.93 -11.59
N PRO A 259 -30.64 17.05 -10.63
CA PRO A 259 -31.51 16.00 -10.14
C PRO A 259 -32.82 16.58 -9.59
N GLU A 260 -33.96 16.01 -10.00
CA GLU A 260 -35.25 16.40 -9.46
C GLU A 260 -35.34 16.00 -7.99
N LEU A 261 -35.74 16.95 -7.15
CA LEU A 261 -35.91 16.76 -5.72
C LEU A 261 -37.41 16.78 -5.38
N ASP A 262 -37.93 15.63 -4.95
CA ASP A 262 -39.32 15.53 -4.52
C ASP A 262 -39.58 16.46 -3.32
N HIS A 263 -40.65 17.25 -3.41
CA HIS A 263 -40.99 18.30 -2.44
C HIS A 263 -39.88 19.32 -2.13
N GLY A 264 -38.92 19.50 -3.05
CA GLY A 264 -37.88 20.51 -2.99
C GLY A 264 -37.88 21.44 -4.20
N TYR A 265 -36.96 22.41 -4.18
CA TYR A 265 -36.66 23.31 -5.29
C TYR A 265 -35.19 23.73 -5.23
N VAL A 266 -34.69 24.28 -6.33
CA VAL A 266 -33.32 24.79 -6.44
C VAL A 266 -33.36 26.30 -6.25
N ASN A 267 -32.47 26.85 -5.41
CA ASN A 267 -32.47 28.29 -5.13
C ASN A 267 -31.99 29.12 -6.33
N HIS A 268 -30.97 28.64 -7.04
CA HIS A 268 -30.40 29.30 -8.22
C HIS A 268 -30.00 28.27 -9.27
N SER A 269 -30.50 28.41 -10.50
CA SER A 269 -30.13 27.59 -11.64
C SER A 269 -29.53 28.45 -12.76
N ALA A 270 -28.31 28.12 -13.18
CA ALA A 270 -27.63 28.76 -14.30
C ALA A 270 -26.90 27.70 -15.15
N PRO A 271 -27.63 26.91 -15.97
CA PRO A 271 -26.99 26.00 -16.92
C PRO A 271 -26.16 26.80 -17.95
N LEU A 272 -25.02 26.31 -18.45
CA LEU A 272 -24.41 24.97 -18.33
C LEU A 272 -23.56 24.75 -17.06
N TYR A 273 -23.67 23.55 -16.48
CA TYR A 273 -22.93 23.13 -15.28
C TYR A 273 -21.64 22.36 -15.63
N HIS A 274 -20.50 22.85 -15.16
CA HIS A 274 -19.18 22.26 -15.33
C HIS A 274 -18.73 21.49 -14.08
N HIS A 275 -17.68 20.68 -14.23
CA HIS A 275 -17.03 20.02 -13.10
C HIS A 275 -16.68 21.03 -12.00
N GLY A 276 -17.08 20.74 -10.76
CA GLY A 276 -16.89 21.59 -9.59
C GLY A 276 -18.07 22.51 -9.27
N ASP A 277 -19.02 22.70 -10.19
CA ASP A 277 -20.17 23.57 -9.96
C ASP A 277 -21.08 23.01 -8.85
N LEU A 278 -21.58 23.92 -8.02
CA LEU A 278 -22.40 23.63 -6.85
C LEU A 278 -23.83 24.14 -7.07
N VAL A 279 -24.81 23.29 -6.79
CA VAL A 279 -26.23 23.66 -6.81
C VAL A 279 -26.82 23.42 -5.42
N GLU A 280 -27.39 24.46 -4.84
CA GLU A 280 -28.06 24.39 -3.55
C GLU A 280 -29.56 24.13 -3.70
N PHE A 281 -30.04 23.17 -2.91
CA PHE A 281 -31.44 22.82 -2.83
C PHE A 281 -32.09 23.46 -1.60
N SER A 282 -33.41 23.54 -1.63
CA SER A 282 -34.25 23.92 -0.49
C SER A 282 -35.53 23.09 -0.51
N CYS A 283 -36.00 22.69 0.67
CA CYS A 283 -37.26 21.97 0.80
C CYS A 283 -38.43 22.95 0.85
N ARG A 284 -39.59 22.53 0.35
CA ARG A 284 -40.83 23.31 0.44
C ARG A 284 -41.28 23.44 1.90
N GLU A 285 -42.14 24.41 2.17
CA GLU A 285 -42.74 24.60 3.49
C GLU A 285 -43.40 23.30 3.98
N ALA A 286 -43.25 23.00 5.27
CA ALA A 286 -43.64 21.74 5.92
C ALA A 286 -42.78 20.49 5.60
N PHE A 287 -41.69 20.63 4.85
CA PHE A 287 -40.71 19.56 4.63
C PHE A 287 -39.35 19.90 5.24
N THR A 288 -38.72 18.90 5.84
CA THR A 288 -37.39 18.99 6.46
C THR A 288 -36.35 18.33 5.59
N MET A 289 -35.20 18.97 5.41
CA MET A 289 -34.08 18.49 4.60
C MET A 289 -33.22 17.46 5.37
N ILE A 290 -33.03 16.29 4.80
CA ILE A 290 -32.15 15.23 5.29
C ILE A 290 -31.02 15.01 4.28
N GLY A 291 -29.77 15.24 4.69
CA GLY A 291 -28.58 15.10 3.84
C GLY A 291 -27.92 16.44 3.48
N PRO A 292 -27.02 16.46 2.48
CA PRO A 292 -26.26 17.65 2.11
C PRO A 292 -27.16 18.70 1.44
N ARG A 293 -27.04 19.97 1.84
CA ARG A 293 -27.85 21.07 1.29
C ARG A 293 -27.55 21.40 -0.17
N SER A 294 -26.47 20.86 -0.70
CA SER A 294 -25.95 21.17 -2.01
C SER A 294 -25.34 19.93 -2.67
N VAL A 295 -25.40 19.90 -4.00
CA VAL A 295 -24.76 18.87 -4.82
C VAL A 295 -23.67 19.49 -5.68
N THR A 296 -22.62 18.71 -5.92
CA THR A 296 -21.48 19.11 -6.74
C THR A 296 -21.43 18.28 -8.02
N CYS A 297 -21.17 18.93 -9.15
CA CYS A 297 -20.91 18.25 -10.41
C CYS A 297 -19.49 17.66 -10.40
N ILE A 298 -19.35 16.34 -10.44
CA ILE A 298 -18.05 15.66 -10.43
C ILE A 298 -17.97 14.73 -11.64
N HIS A 299 -17.12 15.11 -12.61
CA HIS A 299 -16.87 14.36 -13.85
C HIS A 299 -18.15 14.00 -14.62
N GLY A 300 -19.04 14.99 -14.81
CA GLY A 300 -20.31 14.82 -15.53
C GLY A 300 -21.42 14.11 -14.75
N LYS A 301 -21.24 13.81 -13.45
CA LYS A 301 -22.27 13.25 -12.57
C LYS A 301 -22.47 14.10 -11.32
N TRP A 302 -23.72 14.29 -10.91
CA TRP A 302 -24.07 14.97 -9.66
C TRP A 302 -23.81 14.08 -8.43
N THR A 303 -23.33 14.65 -7.33
CA THR A 303 -23.30 13.98 -6.03
C THR A 303 -24.71 13.69 -5.50
N GLN A 304 -24.83 12.82 -4.50
CA GLN A 304 -26.14 12.41 -3.96
C GLN A 304 -26.93 13.64 -3.43
N PRO A 305 -28.15 13.88 -3.93
CA PRO A 305 -29.00 14.99 -3.48
C PRO A 305 -29.60 14.72 -2.08
N PRO A 306 -30.04 15.77 -1.37
CA PRO A 306 -30.77 15.61 -0.11
C PRO A 306 -32.14 14.95 -0.33
N GLN A 307 -32.82 14.61 0.76
CA GLN A 307 -34.22 14.18 0.77
C GLN A 307 -35.07 15.18 1.56
N CYS A 308 -36.20 15.61 1.00
CA CYS A 308 -37.19 16.41 1.71
C CYS A 308 -38.28 15.49 2.25
N ILE A 309 -38.41 15.42 3.57
CA ILE A 309 -39.38 14.55 4.24
C ILE A 309 -40.39 15.44 4.97
N ALA A 310 -41.67 15.13 4.85
CA ALA A 310 -42.71 15.88 5.56
C ALA A 310 -42.37 15.90 7.07
N THR A 311 -42.38 17.10 7.66
CA THR A 311 -41.89 17.30 9.04
C THR A 311 -42.68 16.45 10.05
N GLU A 312 -43.94 16.14 9.77
CA GLU A 312 -44.80 15.27 10.58
C GLU A 312 -44.48 13.77 10.45
N GLU A 313 -43.83 13.36 9.35
CA GLU A 313 -43.43 11.96 9.09
C GLU A 313 -42.02 11.63 9.60
N LEU A 314 -41.30 12.62 10.13
CA LEU A 314 -39.96 12.43 10.65
C LEU A 314 -39.94 11.40 11.79
N LYS A 315 -39.10 10.38 11.63
CA LYS A 315 -38.95 9.33 12.62
C LYS A 315 -38.21 9.87 13.85
N LYS A 316 -38.70 9.50 15.03
CA LYS A 316 -38.05 9.79 16.31
C LYS A 316 -36.89 8.83 16.57
N CYS A 317 -35.79 9.34 17.09
CA CYS A 317 -34.65 8.51 17.45
C CYS A 317 -34.84 7.91 18.85
N LYS A 318 -34.57 6.61 18.98
CA LYS A 318 -34.60 5.92 20.28
C LYS A 318 -33.25 6.05 20.98
N TRP A 319 -33.27 6.37 22.27
CA TRP A 319 -32.07 6.47 23.10
C TRP A 319 -31.92 5.24 23.97
N LEU A 320 -30.76 4.58 23.89
CA LEU A 320 -30.49 3.39 24.68
C LEU A 320 -30.16 3.78 26.13
N LYS A 321 -30.72 3.04 27.10
CA LYS A 321 -30.53 3.27 28.54
C LYS A 321 -29.07 3.09 29.02
N ILE A 322 -28.19 2.58 28.16
CA ILE A 322 -26.78 2.26 28.47
C ILE A 322 -25.94 3.55 28.65
N PHE A 323 -26.39 4.69 28.11
CA PHE A 323 -25.64 5.96 28.12
C PHE A 323 -25.95 6.90 29.30
N ALA A 324 -26.86 6.52 30.19
CA ALA A 324 -27.28 7.34 31.32
C ALA A 324 -26.40 7.07 32.55
N SER A 325 -25.26 7.74 32.66
CA SER A 325 -24.58 7.89 33.95
C SER A 325 -25.04 9.18 34.63
N GLU A 326 -25.77 9.00 35.74
CA GLU A 326 -26.01 9.97 36.82
C GLU A 326 -26.47 11.38 36.41
N GLY A 327 -27.78 11.48 36.13
CA GLY A 327 -28.53 12.73 36.09
C GLY A 327 -29.99 12.46 36.48
N ASN A 328 -30.61 13.41 37.19
CA ASN A 328 -31.91 13.31 37.90
C ASN A 328 -32.99 12.39 37.29
N PRO A 329 -33.79 11.68 38.13
CA PRO A 329 -34.79 10.67 37.75
C PRO A 329 -36.06 11.22 37.07
N SER A 330 -35.96 12.33 36.33
CA SER A 330 -37.09 13.04 35.72
C SER A 330 -37.22 12.83 34.21
N ASP A 331 -36.12 12.55 33.49
CA ASP A 331 -36.16 12.43 32.02
C ASP A 331 -36.38 10.98 31.56
N LYS A 332 -37.62 10.49 31.70
CA LYS A 332 -38.08 9.20 31.13
C LYS A 332 -38.31 9.25 29.61
N LYS A 333 -37.87 10.28 28.88
CA LYS A 333 -38.08 10.36 27.42
C LYS A 333 -37.04 9.47 26.72
N ILE A 334 -37.50 8.33 26.21
CA ILE A 334 -36.67 7.36 25.46
C ILE A 334 -36.62 7.71 23.97
N GLU A 335 -37.57 8.52 23.48
CA GLU A 335 -37.68 8.92 22.08
C GLU A 335 -37.46 10.42 21.91
N PHE A 336 -36.62 10.79 20.97
CA PHE A 336 -36.23 12.17 20.70
C PHE A 336 -36.62 12.57 19.29
N ASP A 337 -37.14 13.79 19.18
CA ASP A 337 -37.59 14.37 17.92
C ASP A 337 -36.37 14.72 17.03
N HIS A 338 -36.57 14.83 15.73
CA HIS A 338 -35.50 15.20 14.78
C HIS A 338 -34.81 16.51 15.20
N ASN A 339 -33.50 16.63 14.93
CA ASN A 339 -32.63 17.73 15.32
C ASN A 339 -32.39 17.87 16.84
N THR A 340 -32.86 16.92 17.66
CA THR A 340 -32.47 16.86 19.07
C THR A 340 -31.01 16.46 19.18
N SER A 341 -30.20 17.31 19.82
CA SER A 341 -28.82 16.99 20.19
C SER A 341 -28.76 16.34 21.57
N LYS A 342 -27.98 15.27 21.71
CA LYS A 342 -27.72 14.59 22.97
C LYS A 342 -26.23 14.39 23.18
N SER A 343 -25.77 14.81 24.36
CA SER A 343 -24.45 14.48 24.86
C SER A 343 -24.48 13.16 25.63
N TYR A 344 -23.44 12.36 25.47
CA TYR A 344 -23.23 11.12 26.21
C TYR A 344 -21.75 10.93 26.54
N LYS A 345 -21.49 10.16 27.59
CA LYS A 345 -20.14 9.88 28.05
C LYS A 345 -19.97 8.37 28.22
N CYS A 346 -18.94 7.80 27.59
CA CYS A 346 -18.54 6.42 27.83
C CYS A 346 -17.58 6.35 29.03
N ARG A 347 -17.49 5.19 29.71
CA ARG A 347 -16.59 5.02 30.88
C ARG A 347 -15.15 5.41 30.49
N LYS A 348 -14.61 6.45 31.16
CA LYS A 348 -13.27 7.04 30.93
C LYS A 348 -13.06 7.81 29.60
N SER A 349 -14.13 8.30 28.94
CA SER A 349 -14.02 9.18 27.75
C SER A 349 -14.54 10.59 28.01
N GLU A 350 -14.25 11.53 27.11
CA GLU A 350 -14.86 12.88 27.10
C GLU A 350 -16.34 12.82 26.65
N TYR A 351 -17.04 13.95 26.79
CA TYR A 351 -18.44 14.05 26.33
C TYR A 351 -18.49 14.03 24.79
N LYS A 352 -19.14 13.01 24.24
CA LYS A 352 -19.47 12.90 22.81
C LYS A 352 -20.87 13.47 22.58
N HIS A 353 -21.12 13.98 21.38
CA HIS A 353 -22.41 14.56 20.99
C HIS A 353 -22.94 13.83 19.75
N SER A 354 -24.25 13.62 19.71
CA SER A 354 -24.94 13.05 18.56
C SER A 354 -26.28 13.75 18.35
N ILE A 355 -26.67 13.91 17.09
CA ILE A 355 -27.90 14.59 16.68
C ILE A 355 -28.86 13.58 16.08
N CYS A 356 -30.14 13.68 16.41
CA CYS A 356 -31.17 12.82 15.83
C CYS A 356 -31.51 13.26 14.40
N ILE A 357 -31.17 12.44 13.41
CA ILE A 357 -31.49 12.64 11.99
C ILE A 357 -32.43 11.54 11.52
N ASN A 358 -33.74 11.83 11.53
CA ASN A 358 -34.81 10.98 10.98
C ASN A 358 -34.76 9.52 11.45
N GLY A 359 -34.77 9.33 12.77
CA GLY A 359 -34.77 8.01 13.41
C GLY A 359 -33.40 7.40 13.65
N ARG A 360 -32.31 8.01 13.14
CA ARG A 360 -30.93 7.60 13.37
C ARG A 360 -30.13 8.70 14.07
N TRP A 361 -29.26 8.29 15.00
CA TRP A 361 -28.29 9.17 15.64
C TRP A 361 -27.06 9.36 14.76
N ASP A 362 -26.62 10.61 14.57
CA ASP A 362 -25.43 10.97 13.80
C ASP A 362 -24.46 11.85 14.60
N PRO A 363 -23.21 11.41 14.86
CA PRO A 363 -22.70 10.05 14.61
C PRO A 363 -23.46 9.02 15.47
N GLU A 364 -23.46 7.74 15.07
CA GLU A 364 -24.18 6.69 15.80
C GLU A 364 -23.77 6.64 17.28
N ALA A 365 -24.73 6.85 18.18
CA ALA A 365 -24.51 6.85 19.62
C ALA A 365 -24.23 5.43 20.12
N THR A 366 -22.95 5.03 20.12
CA THR A 366 -22.48 3.74 20.61
C THR A 366 -21.28 3.90 21.54
N CYS A 367 -21.30 3.16 22.64
CA CYS A 367 -20.10 2.89 23.45
C CYS A 367 -19.64 1.49 23.08
N LYS A 368 -19.18 1.30 21.84
CA LYS A 368 -18.17 0.27 21.64
C LYS A 368 -16.97 0.79 22.43
N GLU A 369 -16.45 0.01 23.37
CA GLU A 369 -15.07 0.19 23.79
C GLU A 369 -14.29 0.43 22.50
N GLU A 370 -13.56 1.54 22.43
CA GLU A 370 -12.71 1.84 21.29
C GLU A 370 -11.92 0.56 21.02
N ALA A 371 -12.37 -0.22 20.03
CA ALA A 371 -11.58 -1.28 19.44
C ALA A 371 -10.32 -0.52 19.09
N GLN A 372 -9.25 -0.83 19.83
CA GLN A 372 -7.98 -0.10 19.83
C GLN A 372 -7.83 0.56 18.48
N ILE A 373 -7.91 1.89 18.38
CA ILE A 373 -7.63 2.57 17.12
C ILE A 373 -6.30 1.97 16.70
N GLN A 374 -6.31 1.13 15.66
CA GLN A 374 -5.15 0.33 15.33
C GLN A 374 -4.21 1.28 14.61
N SER A 375 -3.48 2.03 15.43
CA SER A 375 -2.49 2.99 14.98
C SER A 375 -1.31 2.21 14.44
N CYS A 376 -0.85 2.55 13.24
CA CYS A 376 0.38 2.01 12.73
C CYS A 376 1.57 2.54 13.54
N PRO A 377 2.61 1.71 13.72
CA PRO A 377 3.88 2.18 14.26
C PRO A 377 4.44 3.27 13.35
N PRO A 378 5.46 4.03 13.79
CA PRO A 378 6.12 4.98 12.93
C PRO A 378 6.57 4.31 11.62
N PRO A 379 6.41 4.98 10.46
CA PRO A 379 6.70 4.41 9.15
C PRO A 379 8.15 3.92 9.03
N PRO A 380 8.38 2.87 8.22
CA PRO A 380 9.71 2.35 8.00
C PRO A 380 10.57 3.32 7.20
N GLN A 381 11.89 3.25 7.40
CA GLN A 381 12.85 3.79 6.45
C GLN A 381 13.03 2.81 5.30
N ILE A 382 12.47 3.12 4.14
CA ILE A 382 12.56 2.27 2.94
C ILE A 382 13.99 2.34 2.37
N PRO A 383 14.61 1.21 2.01
CA PRO A 383 15.91 1.20 1.33
C PRO A 383 15.91 2.06 0.06
N ASN A 384 16.99 2.82 -0.17
CA ASN A 384 17.14 3.75 -1.30
C ASN A 384 16.08 4.87 -1.38
N SER A 385 15.23 5.05 -0.36
CA SER A 385 14.36 6.21 -0.23
C SER A 385 15.10 7.39 0.42
N ARG A 386 14.60 8.61 0.20
CA ARG A 386 15.06 9.77 0.97
C ARG A 386 14.74 9.56 2.45
N ASN A 387 15.56 10.17 3.30
CA ASN A 387 15.39 10.03 4.74
C ASN A 387 14.00 10.52 5.15
N MET A 388 13.24 9.63 5.78
CA MET A 388 11.87 9.88 6.21
C MET A 388 11.70 9.49 7.68
N THR A 389 12.76 9.64 8.47
CA THR A 389 12.72 9.39 9.91
C THR A 389 11.62 10.21 10.57
N THR A 390 10.74 9.51 11.26
CA THR A 390 9.72 10.07 12.13
C THR A 390 9.48 9.08 13.27
N THR A 391 8.97 9.59 14.38
CA THR A 391 8.67 8.84 15.59
C THR A 391 7.18 8.89 15.93
N VAL A 392 6.38 9.47 15.04
CA VAL A 392 4.94 9.67 15.19
C VAL A 392 4.17 8.43 14.70
N THR A 393 3.16 8.02 15.45
CA THR A 393 2.23 6.96 15.07
C THR A 393 1.12 7.49 14.18
N TYR A 394 0.55 6.62 13.34
CA TYR A 394 -0.43 6.98 12.32
C TYR A 394 -1.75 6.27 12.55
N GLN A 395 -2.86 6.94 12.28
CA GLN A 395 -4.19 6.36 12.37
C GLN A 395 -4.54 5.55 11.12
N ASP A 396 -5.46 4.59 11.29
CA ASP A 396 -5.99 3.81 10.18
C ASP A 396 -6.53 4.71 9.06
N GLY A 397 -6.12 4.44 7.82
CA GLY A 397 -6.44 5.23 6.65
C GLY A 397 -5.49 6.39 6.34
N GLU A 398 -4.61 6.80 7.27
CA GLU A 398 -3.58 7.80 6.96
C GLU A 398 -2.59 7.25 5.93
N LYS A 399 -2.11 8.14 5.07
CA LYS A 399 -1.21 7.81 3.97
C LYS A 399 0.05 8.65 3.99
N ILE A 400 1.11 8.05 3.49
CA ILE A 400 2.43 8.68 3.40
C ILE A 400 2.97 8.44 2.00
N SER A 401 3.21 9.51 1.26
CA SER A 401 3.89 9.41 -0.02
C SER A 401 5.41 9.27 0.14
N ILE A 402 6.00 8.34 -0.60
CA ILE A 402 7.45 8.06 -0.59
C ILE A 402 8.17 8.79 -1.74
N LEU A 403 9.44 9.11 -1.50
CA LEU A 403 10.33 9.73 -2.48
C LEU A 403 11.67 9.00 -2.50
N CYS A 404 12.03 8.44 -3.66
CA CYS A 404 13.30 7.75 -3.85
C CYS A 404 14.50 8.71 -3.89
N GLN A 405 15.69 8.20 -3.59
CA GLN A 405 16.95 8.91 -3.80
C GLN A 405 17.22 9.12 -5.30
N GLU A 406 18.14 10.03 -5.62
CA GLU A 406 18.56 10.26 -6.99
C GLU A 406 19.08 8.96 -7.62
N ASN A 407 18.68 8.71 -8.87
CA ASN A 407 18.98 7.51 -9.67
C ASN A 407 18.19 6.23 -9.30
N TYR A 408 17.27 6.30 -8.34
CA TYR A 408 16.34 5.21 -8.06
C TYR A 408 14.93 5.56 -8.53
N LEU A 409 14.25 4.58 -9.13
CA LEU A 409 12.87 4.71 -9.59
C LEU A 409 11.94 3.96 -8.64
N LEU A 410 10.72 4.50 -8.49
CA LEU A 410 9.68 3.83 -7.73
C LEU A 410 9.02 2.77 -8.61
N GLU A 411 9.02 1.51 -8.16
CA GLU A 411 8.44 0.38 -8.90
C GLU A 411 6.92 0.24 -8.67
N ASP A 412 6.45 0.56 -7.45
CA ASP A 412 5.09 0.26 -6.95
C ASP A 412 4.25 1.51 -6.62
N GLU A 413 3.19 1.37 -5.81
CA GLU A 413 2.34 2.46 -5.32
C GLU A 413 3.18 3.56 -4.66
N GLU A 414 2.85 4.84 -4.91
CA GLU A 414 3.59 5.99 -4.37
C GLU A 414 3.41 6.20 -2.86
N GLU A 415 2.47 5.48 -2.24
CA GLU A 415 1.99 5.75 -0.89
C GLU A 415 1.99 4.50 0.00
N LEU A 416 2.56 4.64 1.19
CA LEU A 416 2.29 3.75 2.31
C LEU A 416 0.91 4.07 2.88
N VAL A 417 0.08 3.05 3.10
CA VAL A 417 -1.24 3.20 3.71
C VAL A 417 -1.26 2.51 5.05
N CYS A 418 -1.61 3.23 6.11
CA CYS A 418 -1.84 2.63 7.42
C CYS A 418 -3.17 1.89 7.40
N LYS A 419 -3.14 0.56 7.61
CA LYS A 419 -4.35 -0.26 7.67
C LYS A 419 -4.24 -1.34 8.72
N ASP A 420 -5.24 -1.43 9.59
CA ASP A 420 -5.34 -2.42 10.67
C ASP A 420 -4.07 -2.45 11.55
N GLY A 421 -3.48 -1.27 11.82
CA GLY A 421 -2.29 -1.10 12.66
C GLY A 421 -0.98 -1.52 12.00
N ARG A 422 -0.97 -1.71 10.68
CA ARG A 422 0.22 -2.07 9.89
C ARG A 422 0.30 -1.25 8.62
N TRP A 423 1.53 -0.95 8.21
CA TRP A 423 1.77 -0.36 6.89
C TRP A 423 1.57 -1.39 5.79
N GLN A 424 0.72 -1.06 4.81
CA GLN A 424 0.45 -1.86 3.61
C GLN A 424 1.17 -1.28 2.40
N SER A 425 1.35 -2.11 1.36
CA SER A 425 1.90 -1.72 0.05
C SER A 425 3.24 -0.98 0.16
N ILE A 426 4.25 -1.60 0.79
CA ILE A 426 5.54 -0.95 1.03
C ILE A 426 6.27 -0.69 -0.30
N PRO A 427 6.45 0.57 -0.72
CA PRO A 427 7.03 0.86 -2.02
C PRO A 427 8.52 0.51 -2.10
N ARG A 428 9.00 0.22 -3.31
CA ARG A 428 10.41 -0.11 -3.57
C ARG A 428 11.06 0.95 -4.45
N CYS A 429 12.27 1.34 -4.07
CA CYS A 429 13.15 2.23 -4.83
C CYS A 429 14.29 1.40 -5.45
N ILE A 430 14.23 1.18 -6.77
CA ILE A 430 15.14 0.29 -7.52
C ILE A 430 16.01 1.03 -8.53
#